data_AF-A0A933UZD0-F1
#
_entry.id   AF-A0A933UZD0-F1
#
_cell.length_a   1.000
_cell.length_b   1.000
_cell.length_c   1.000
_cell.angle_alpha   90.00
_cell.angle_beta   90.00
_cell.angle_gamma   90.00
#
_symmetry.space_group_name_H-M   'P 1'
#
loop_
_entity.id
_entity.type
_entity.pdbx_description
1 polymer ?
#
loop_
_entity_poly.entity_id
_entity_poly.type
_entity_poly.pdbx_seq_one_letter_code
_entity_poly.pdbx_strand_id
1 'polypeptide(L)'
;MEYTLDGSGPTKHPYEHSIERYTGNETLRFLDERDTERPFFIHMSFQRPHAPIAPSKAHFGLYDPKRLTLPEGSSDLFRNGFAGKPRFMIEHIERHGTYPLAKDETALRRCLASYYALITAIDGEIGRVLDHLTESGDIENTIIFYTADHGDFAGEHGLFHKNFGIYESIHRIPFLLSRPGGPRGGRFDGLVESVDLYPTLCELAGIPLPAGRDGTPLSALMAHHGKGMFSMNKRNETIRHADTKITSLVPVTD
;
A
#
# COMPACT_ATOMS: atom_id res chain seq x y z
N MET A 1 -7.88 16.23 -23.94
CA MET A 1 -7.41 15.11 -23.10
C MET A 1 -8.65 14.29 -22.77
N GLU A 2 -8.70 12.99 -23.04
CA GLU A 2 -9.81 12.15 -22.56
C GLU A 2 -9.51 11.68 -21.12
N TYR A 3 -9.32 12.63 -20.22
CA TYR A 3 -9.58 12.35 -18.82
C TYR A 3 -11.09 12.51 -18.66
N THR A 4 -11.80 11.48 -18.21
CA THR A 4 -13.15 11.71 -17.72
C THR A 4 -13.07 12.56 -16.46
N LEU A 5 -14.13 13.33 -16.19
CA LEU A 5 -14.20 14.27 -15.07
C LEU A 5 -13.99 13.62 -13.68
N ASP A 6 -14.01 12.29 -13.60
CA ASP A 6 -13.73 11.48 -12.41
C ASP A 6 -12.27 10.96 -12.34
N GLY A 7 -11.39 11.46 -13.23
CA GLY A 7 -9.98 11.05 -13.31
C GLY A 7 -9.73 9.64 -13.86
N SER A 8 -10.76 8.92 -14.33
CA SER A 8 -10.64 7.51 -14.76
C SER A 8 -10.48 7.36 -16.27
N GLY A 9 -9.25 7.19 -16.74
CA GLY A 9 -8.97 6.93 -18.16
C GLY A 9 -7.52 6.52 -18.37
N PRO A 10 -7.20 5.90 -19.51
CA PRO A 10 -5.83 5.53 -19.78
C PRO A 10 -4.95 6.77 -19.92
N THR A 11 -3.73 6.71 -19.39
CA THR A 11 -2.72 7.70 -19.76
C THR A 11 -2.42 7.61 -21.26
N LYS A 12 -2.04 8.76 -21.85
CA LYS A 12 -1.60 8.82 -23.26
C LYS A 12 -0.19 8.27 -23.45
N HIS A 13 0.59 8.20 -22.38
CA HIS A 13 1.97 7.74 -22.44
C HIS A 13 2.02 6.21 -22.61
N PRO A 14 2.94 5.69 -23.46
CA PRO A 14 3.20 4.25 -23.54
C PRO A 14 3.59 3.69 -22.17
N TYR A 15 3.30 2.41 -21.94
CA TYR A 15 3.61 1.76 -20.67
C TYR A 15 5.12 1.70 -20.40
N GLU A 16 5.90 1.65 -21.47
CA GLU A 16 7.37 1.59 -21.47
C GLU A 16 7.99 2.82 -20.81
N HIS A 17 7.27 3.94 -20.78
CA HIS A 17 7.69 5.20 -20.17
C HIS A 17 7.00 5.46 -18.83
N SER A 18 6.32 4.46 -18.26
CA SER A 18 5.70 4.55 -16.95
C SER A 18 6.75 4.47 -15.83
N ILE A 19 6.39 4.98 -14.65
CA ILE A 19 7.25 4.93 -13.48
C ILE A 19 7.39 3.51 -12.93
N GLU A 20 6.37 2.68 -13.13
CA GLU A 20 6.36 1.25 -12.82
C GLU A 20 7.44 0.54 -13.66
N ARG A 21 7.37 0.69 -14.99
CA ARG A 21 8.36 0.11 -15.90
C ARG A 21 9.76 0.64 -15.65
N TYR A 22 9.90 1.94 -15.39
CA TYR A 22 11.20 2.53 -15.04
C TYR A 22 11.78 1.86 -13.79
N THR A 23 11.00 1.75 -12.70
CA THR A 23 11.45 1.13 -11.44
C THR A 23 11.88 -0.32 -11.65
N GLY A 24 11.09 -1.11 -12.40
CA GLY A 24 11.45 -2.49 -12.75
C GLY A 24 12.75 -2.58 -13.57
N ASN A 25 12.89 -1.73 -14.59
CA ASN A 25 14.08 -1.71 -15.44
C ASN A 25 15.35 -1.29 -14.69
N GLU A 26 15.27 -0.28 -13.82
CA GLU A 26 16.43 0.15 -13.02
C GLU A 26 16.84 -0.92 -12.00
N THR A 27 15.87 -1.65 -11.46
CA THR A 27 16.13 -2.79 -10.56
C THR A 27 16.83 -3.92 -11.29
N LEU A 28 16.34 -4.30 -12.48
CA LEU A 28 16.97 -5.31 -13.33
C LEU A 28 18.38 -4.87 -13.75
N ARG A 29 18.55 -3.61 -14.17
CA ARG A 29 19.87 -3.07 -14.53
C ARG A 29 20.85 -3.17 -13.36
N PHE A 30 20.42 -2.82 -12.14
CA PHE A 30 21.26 -3.00 -10.97
C PHE A 30 21.64 -4.47 -10.76
N LEU A 31 20.69 -5.41 -10.91
CA LEU A 31 20.97 -6.84 -10.77
C LEU A 31 21.96 -7.34 -11.82
N ASP A 32 21.88 -6.88 -13.05
CA ASP A 32 22.79 -7.23 -14.15
C ASP A 32 24.20 -6.64 -13.97
N GLU A 33 24.32 -5.43 -13.41
CA GLU A 33 25.59 -4.68 -13.33
C GLU A 33 26.33 -4.83 -11.99
N ARG A 34 25.72 -5.46 -10.98
CA ARG A 34 26.31 -5.57 -9.63
C ARG A 34 27.53 -6.49 -9.59
N ASP A 35 28.31 -6.34 -8.53
CA ASP A 35 29.34 -7.30 -8.12
C ASP A 35 28.68 -8.55 -7.48
N THR A 36 28.74 -9.69 -8.17
CA THR A 36 28.12 -10.95 -7.73
C THR A 36 28.82 -11.60 -6.53
N GLU A 37 30.03 -11.17 -6.18
CA GLU A 37 30.76 -11.66 -5.00
C GLU A 37 30.32 -10.98 -3.69
N ARG A 38 29.43 -9.98 -3.77
CA ARG A 38 28.95 -9.21 -2.62
C ARG A 38 27.44 -9.36 -2.42
N PRO A 39 26.96 -9.35 -1.16
CA PRO A 39 25.53 -9.28 -0.91
C PRO A 39 24.97 -7.94 -1.40
N PHE A 40 23.71 -7.95 -1.84
CA PHE A 40 23.00 -6.77 -2.28
C PHE A 40 21.85 -6.41 -1.34
N PHE A 41 21.40 -5.16 -1.44
CA PHE A 41 20.16 -4.68 -0.84
C PHE A 41 19.42 -3.83 -1.87
N ILE A 42 18.16 -4.17 -2.14
CA ILE A 42 17.31 -3.47 -3.10
C ILE A 42 16.07 -2.97 -2.37
N HIS A 43 15.83 -1.65 -2.44
CA HIS A 43 14.56 -1.05 -2.08
C HIS A 43 13.81 -0.67 -3.35
N MET A 44 13.01 -1.60 -3.87
CA MET A 44 12.21 -1.42 -5.08
C MET A 44 10.87 -0.75 -4.74
N SER A 45 10.86 0.58 -4.70
CA SER A 45 9.70 1.37 -4.28
C SER A 45 8.88 1.86 -5.47
N PHE A 46 7.67 1.33 -5.63
CA PHE A 46 6.72 1.80 -6.63
C PHE A 46 5.86 2.95 -6.08
N GLN A 47 5.69 4.02 -6.87
CA GLN A 47 4.80 5.12 -6.51
C GLN A 47 3.32 4.78 -6.73
N ARG A 48 3.01 3.93 -7.72
CA ARG A 48 1.64 3.47 -7.95
C ARG A 48 1.19 2.54 -6.80
N PRO A 49 -0.12 2.44 -6.52
CA PRO A 49 -1.27 3.00 -7.24
C PRO A 49 -1.66 4.43 -6.85
N HIS A 50 -0.74 5.23 -6.27
CA HIS A 50 -0.99 6.64 -5.96
C HIS A 50 -1.51 7.44 -7.17
N ALA A 51 -2.29 8.47 -6.88
CA ALA A 51 -2.82 9.41 -7.84
C ALA A 51 -1.72 10.05 -8.73
N PRO A 52 -2.02 10.40 -9.99
CA PRO A 52 -3.30 10.22 -10.69
C PRO A 52 -3.61 8.75 -11.01
N ILE A 53 -4.87 8.34 -10.87
CA ILE A 53 -5.33 6.96 -11.14
C ILE A 53 -5.55 6.76 -12.64
N ALA A 54 -4.45 6.73 -13.39
CA ALA A 54 -4.45 6.69 -14.84
C ALA A 54 -3.52 5.56 -15.36
N PRO A 55 -3.99 4.30 -15.44
CA PRO A 55 -3.20 3.19 -15.94
C PRO A 55 -2.84 3.37 -17.42
N SER A 56 -1.82 2.66 -17.90
CA SER A 56 -1.50 2.67 -19.34
C SER A 56 -2.62 2.02 -20.16
N LYS A 57 -2.67 2.31 -21.47
CA LYS A 57 -3.64 1.66 -22.38
C LYS A 57 -3.58 0.14 -22.35
N ALA A 58 -2.41 -0.44 -22.09
CA ALA A 58 -2.23 -1.90 -22.00
C ALA A 58 -2.92 -2.51 -20.77
N HIS A 59 -3.03 -1.75 -19.67
CA HIS A 59 -3.66 -2.22 -18.43
C HIS A 59 -5.10 -1.71 -18.26
N PHE A 60 -5.44 -0.60 -18.91
CA PHE A 60 -6.79 -0.06 -18.85
C PHE A 60 -7.80 -1.05 -19.46
N GLY A 61 -8.86 -1.35 -18.71
CA GLY A 61 -9.89 -2.31 -19.13
C GLY A 61 -9.63 -3.76 -18.76
N LEU A 62 -8.51 -4.09 -18.08
CA LEU A 62 -8.29 -5.43 -17.51
C LEU A 62 -9.39 -5.84 -16.52
N TYR A 63 -9.99 -4.85 -15.85
CA TYR A 63 -11.08 -5.03 -14.91
C TYR A 63 -12.35 -4.38 -15.46
N ASP A 64 -13.42 -5.15 -15.59
CA ASP A 64 -14.75 -4.63 -15.92
C ASP A 64 -15.36 -3.94 -14.68
N PRO A 65 -15.57 -2.60 -14.70
CA PRO A 65 -16.14 -1.87 -13.58
C PRO A 65 -17.50 -2.41 -13.12
N LYS A 66 -18.31 -2.98 -14.04
CA LYS A 66 -19.65 -3.51 -13.72
C LYS A 66 -19.59 -4.79 -12.89
N ARG A 67 -18.46 -5.50 -12.91
CA ARG A 67 -18.26 -6.78 -12.21
C ARG A 67 -17.55 -6.62 -10.87
N LEU A 68 -16.97 -5.46 -10.59
CA LEU A 68 -16.33 -5.21 -9.31
C LEU A 68 -17.37 -5.16 -8.19
N THR A 69 -16.99 -5.63 -7.00
CA THR A 69 -17.78 -5.38 -5.79
C THR A 69 -17.19 -4.15 -5.11
N LEU A 70 -18.03 -3.17 -4.80
CA LEU A 70 -17.59 -2.00 -4.04
C LEU A 70 -17.47 -2.38 -2.56
N PRO A 71 -16.51 -1.80 -1.82
CA PRO A 71 -16.44 -1.94 -0.37
C PRO A 71 -17.75 -1.59 0.34
N GLU A 72 -17.91 -2.08 1.56
CA GLU A 72 -19.05 -1.72 2.38
C GLU A 72 -19.08 -0.20 2.65
N GLY A 73 -20.28 0.39 2.63
CA GLY A 73 -20.45 1.83 2.84
C GLY A 73 -19.97 2.72 1.69
N SER A 74 -19.53 2.18 0.55
CA SER A 74 -19.11 2.98 -0.63
C SER A 74 -20.18 3.96 -1.12
N SER A 75 -21.44 3.59 -0.99
CA SER A 75 -22.57 4.41 -1.45
C SER A 75 -22.99 5.51 -0.46
N ASP A 76 -22.49 5.45 0.78
CA ASP A 76 -22.93 6.31 1.89
C ASP A 76 -22.72 7.79 1.54
N LEU A 77 -21.55 8.11 0.98
CA LEU A 77 -21.23 9.45 0.52
C LEU A 77 -22.20 10.00 -0.53
N PHE A 78 -22.64 9.17 -1.48
CA PHE A 78 -23.54 9.61 -2.54
C PHE A 78 -24.99 9.75 -2.08
N ARG A 79 -25.39 9.03 -1.03
CA ARG A 79 -26.75 9.03 -0.50
C ARG A 79 -26.95 10.03 0.63
N ASN A 80 -25.97 10.11 1.53
CA ASN A 80 -26.06 10.80 2.81
C ASN A 80 -24.99 11.90 2.96
N GLY A 81 -24.12 12.07 1.96
CA GLY A 81 -22.95 12.94 2.11
C GLY A 81 -22.06 12.46 3.25
N PHE A 82 -21.65 13.39 4.10
CA PHE A 82 -20.84 13.09 5.29
C PHE A 82 -21.67 13.07 6.58
N ALA A 83 -22.99 12.92 6.49
CA ALA A 83 -23.84 12.81 7.67
C ALA A 83 -23.41 11.62 8.54
N GLY A 84 -23.32 11.83 9.87
CA GLY A 84 -22.92 10.80 10.81
C GLY A 84 -21.41 10.47 10.83
N LYS A 85 -20.59 11.09 9.97
CA LYS A 85 -19.13 10.96 10.05
C LYS A 85 -18.57 11.83 11.19
N PRO A 86 -17.41 11.46 11.76
CA PRO A 86 -16.74 12.29 12.77
C PRO A 86 -16.56 13.75 12.33
N ARG A 87 -16.82 14.68 13.25
CA ARG A 87 -16.86 16.13 12.99
C ARG A 87 -15.62 16.65 12.26
N PHE A 88 -14.44 16.19 12.65
CA PHE A 88 -13.18 16.63 12.03
C PHE A 88 -13.07 16.26 10.54
N MET A 89 -13.74 15.20 10.07
CA MET A 89 -13.79 14.86 8.65
C MET A 89 -14.63 15.88 7.90
N ILE A 90 -15.84 16.16 8.41
CA ILE A 90 -16.77 17.13 7.86
C ILE A 90 -16.06 18.49 7.73
N GLU A 91 -15.44 18.96 8.82
CA GLU A 91 -14.71 20.23 8.83
C GLU A 91 -13.52 20.25 7.86
N HIS A 92 -12.78 19.14 7.75
CA HIS A 92 -11.68 19.04 6.79
C HIS A 92 -12.18 19.18 5.35
N ILE A 93 -13.31 18.55 5.04
CA ILE A 93 -13.92 18.62 3.70
C ILE A 93 -14.44 20.02 3.41
N GLU A 94 -15.13 20.64 4.36
CA GLU A 94 -15.63 22.02 4.25
C GLU A 94 -14.49 23.03 4.03
N ARG A 95 -13.35 22.85 4.72
CA ARG A 95 -12.19 23.76 4.65
C ARG A 95 -11.34 23.58 3.39
N HIS A 96 -11.10 22.34 2.98
CA HIS A 96 -10.13 22.05 1.92
C HIS A 96 -10.78 21.76 0.56
N GLY A 97 -12.11 21.61 0.50
CA GLY A 97 -12.84 21.42 -0.76
C GLY A 97 -12.44 20.17 -1.54
N THR A 98 -11.66 19.24 -0.95
CA THR A 98 -11.13 18.07 -1.64
C THR A 98 -12.14 16.94 -1.72
N TYR A 99 -12.31 16.47 -2.96
CA TYR A 99 -13.47 15.86 -3.57
C TYR A 99 -13.67 14.36 -3.27
N PRO A 100 -14.92 13.87 -3.38
CA PRO A 100 -15.13 12.51 -3.89
C PRO A 100 -14.48 12.43 -5.27
N LEU A 101 -13.48 11.56 -5.46
CA LEU A 101 -12.87 11.31 -6.78
C LEU A 101 -13.95 10.89 -7.80
N ALA A 102 -14.97 10.20 -7.32
CA ALA A 102 -16.13 9.76 -8.08
C ALA A 102 -17.39 10.51 -7.62
N LYS A 103 -18.25 10.88 -8.57
CA LYS A 103 -19.52 11.58 -8.29
C LYS A 103 -20.71 10.64 -7.99
N ASP A 104 -20.57 9.37 -8.33
CA ASP A 104 -21.59 8.34 -8.17
C ASP A 104 -20.92 6.95 -8.12
N GLU A 105 -21.69 5.89 -7.84
CA GLU A 105 -21.18 4.52 -7.76
C GLU A 105 -20.59 4.01 -9.09
N THR A 106 -21.09 4.51 -10.23
CA THR A 106 -20.60 4.09 -11.55
C THR A 106 -19.20 4.63 -11.79
N ALA A 107 -18.98 5.92 -11.52
CA ALA A 107 -17.67 6.54 -11.52
C ALA A 107 -16.74 5.86 -10.50
N LEU A 108 -17.24 5.53 -9.31
CA LEU A 108 -16.42 4.90 -8.26
C LEU A 108 -15.88 3.54 -8.70
N ARG A 109 -16.73 2.72 -9.34
CA ARG A 109 -16.32 1.42 -9.91
C ARG A 109 -15.27 1.59 -11.01
N ARG A 110 -15.34 2.65 -11.81
CA ARG A 110 -14.34 2.96 -12.84
C ARG A 110 -13.01 3.37 -12.24
N CYS A 111 -13.03 4.19 -11.19
CA CYS A 111 -11.83 4.54 -10.42
C CYS A 111 -11.20 3.29 -9.81
N LEU A 112 -12.00 2.42 -9.17
CA LEU A 112 -11.52 1.17 -8.57
C LEU A 112 -10.93 0.20 -9.60
N ALA A 113 -11.57 0.06 -10.77
CA ALA A 113 -11.03 -0.74 -11.87
C ALA A 113 -9.68 -0.21 -12.36
N SER A 114 -9.53 1.11 -12.44
CA SER A 114 -8.29 1.76 -12.83
C SER A 114 -7.21 1.62 -11.75
N TYR A 115 -7.58 1.68 -10.47
CA TYR A 115 -6.71 1.44 -9.32
C TYR A 115 -6.17 0.01 -9.32
N TYR A 116 -7.03 -1.00 -9.56
CA TYR A 116 -6.59 -2.39 -9.70
C TYR A 116 -5.70 -2.61 -10.92
N ALA A 117 -5.98 -1.96 -12.05
CA ALA A 117 -5.11 -2.02 -13.22
C ALA A 117 -3.69 -1.50 -12.95
N LEU A 118 -3.54 -0.45 -12.13
CA LEU A 118 -2.22 0.03 -11.69
C LEU A 118 -1.52 -1.01 -10.79
N ILE A 119 -2.25 -1.68 -9.90
CA ILE A 119 -1.70 -2.77 -9.09
C ILE A 119 -1.21 -3.92 -9.97
N THR A 120 -1.96 -4.31 -11.00
CA THR A 120 -1.52 -5.34 -11.97
C THR A 120 -0.23 -4.94 -12.68
N ALA A 121 -0.08 -3.66 -13.04
CA ALA A 121 1.14 -3.18 -13.68
C ALA A 121 2.35 -3.35 -12.74
N ILE A 122 2.21 -2.98 -11.47
CA ILE A 122 3.25 -3.17 -10.44
C ILE A 122 3.57 -4.66 -10.27
N ASP A 123 2.53 -5.50 -10.14
CA ASP A 123 2.67 -6.95 -9.98
C ASP A 123 3.47 -7.58 -11.14
N GLY A 124 3.22 -7.13 -12.38
CA GLY A 124 3.99 -7.54 -13.54
C GLY A 124 5.48 -7.16 -13.47
N GLU A 125 5.81 -5.96 -12.98
CA GLU A 125 7.21 -5.55 -12.81
C GLU A 125 7.91 -6.28 -11.65
N ILE A 126 7.18 -6.59 -10.57
CA ILE A 126 7.65 -7.47 -9.49
C ILE A 126 7.96 -8.86 -10.08
N GLY A 127 7.03 -9.42 -10.85
CA GLY A 127 7.19 -10.72 -11.52
C GLY A 127 8.47 -10.78 -12.35
N ARG A 128 8.74 -9.76 -13.19
CA ARG A 128 9.98 -9.68 -13.98
C ARG A 128 11.25 -9.75 -13.14
N VAL A 129 11.28 -9.07 -11.99
CA VAL A 129 12.45 -9.10 -11.09
C VAL A 129 12.58 -10.46 -10.41
N LEU A 130 11.47 -11.07 -9.99
CA LEU A 130 11.48 -12.41 -9.38
C LEU A 130 11.90 -13.50 -10.39
N ASP A 131 11.44 -13.40 -11.63
CA ASP A 131 11.85 -14.30 -12.72
C ASP A 131 13.36 -14.18 -12.96
N HIS A 132 13.88 -12.95 -13.05
CA HIS A 132 15.32 -12.71 -13.21
C HIS A 132 16.16 -13.27 -12.05
N LEU A 133 15.72 -13.09 -10.79
CA LEU A 133 16.37 -13.71 -9.63
C LEU A 133 16.30 -15.24 -9.68
N THR A 134 15.24 -15.81 -10.24
CA THR A 134 15.09 -17.26 -10.40
C THR A 134 16.02 -17.79 -11.48
N GLU A 135 16.10 -17.13 -12.63
CA GLU A 135 16.94 -17.51 -13.76
C GLU A 135 18.44 -17.42 -13.45
N SER A 136 18.85 -16.42 -12.66
CA SER A 136 20.22 -16.25 -12.17
C SER A 136 20.59 -17.19 -11.02
N GLY A 137 19.60 -17.82 -10.38
CA GLY A 137 19.78 -18.65 -9.19
C GLY A 137 19.87 -17.87 -7.86
N ASP A 138 19.81 -16.55 -7.90
CA ASP A 138 19.89 -15.68 -6.72
C ASP A 138 18.67 -15.82 -5.79
N ILE A 139 17.53 -16.27 -6.30
CA ILE A 139 16.28 -16.41 -5.54
C ILE A 139 16.45 -17.28 -4.30
N GLU A 140 17.29 -18.31 -4.38
CA GLU A 140 17.54 -19.28 -3.29
C GLU A 140 18.34 -18.67 -2.12
N ASN A 141 18.94 -17.49 -2.32
CA ASN A 141 19.68 -16.75 -1.30
C ASN A 141 19.12 -15.34 -1.05
N THR A 142 17.91 -15.04 -1.53
CA THR A 142 17.30 -13.71 -1.42
C THR A 142 16.16 -13.69 -0.41
N ILE A 143 16.24 -12.79 0.58
CA ILE A 143 15.11 -12.43 1.44
C ILE A 143 14.25 -11.41 0.70
N ILE A 144 12.96 -11.70 0.56
CA ILE A 144 11.99 -10.83 -0.11
C ILE A 144 10.98 -10.34 0.90
N PHE A 145 10.85 -9.02 0.98
CA PHE A 145 9.82 -8.35 1.75
C PHE A 145 8.89 -7.57 0.81
N TYR A 146 7.57 -7.74 0.97
CA TYR A 146 6.57 -6.98 0.24
C TYR A 146 5.63 -6.28 1.21
N THR A 147 5.51 -4.96 1.07
CA THR A 147 4.66 -4.13 1.93
C THR A 147 4.25 -2.83 1.23
N ALA A 148 3.48 -1.99 1.92
CA ALA A 148 3.08 -0.66 1.49
C ALA A 148 3.37 0.35 2.60
N ASP A 149 3.56 1.62 2.26
CA ASP A 149 3.76 2.70 3.23
C ASP A 149 2.48 3.01 4.02
N HIS A 150 1.33 2.94 3.36
CA HIS A 150 0.00 3.03 3.94
C HIS A 150 -1.05 2.34 3.05
N GLY A 151 -2.27 2.23 3.52
CA GLY A 151 -3.41 1.76 2.71
C GLY A 151 -4.17 2.90 2.03
N ASP A 152 -5.26 2.57 1.35
CA ASP A 152 -6.12 3.53 0.64
C ASP A 152 -7.58 3.15 0.94
N PHE A 153 -8.47 4.13 1.01
CA PHE A 153 -9.90 3.85 1.11
C PHE A 153 -10.39 2.96 -0.03
N ALA A 154 -9.80 3.09 -1.23
CA ALA A 154 -10.09 2.25 -2.39
C ALA A 154 -11.61 2.09 -2.65
N GLY A 155 -12.38 3.15 -2.42
CA GLY A 155 -13.82 3.21 -2.55
C GLY A 155 -14.61 3.07 -1.24
N GLU A 156 -14.01 2.68 -0.12
CA GLU A 156 -14.66 2.69 1.19
C GLU A 156 -15.15 4.10 1.52
N HIS A 157 -16.39 4.20 2.01
CA HIS A 157 -17.08 5.48 2.24
C HIS A 157 -17.18 6.38 0.99
N GLY A 158 -17.02 5.83 -0.22
CA GLY A 158 -17.01 6.59 -1.46
C GLY A 158 -15.72 7.39 -1.68
N LEU A 159 -14.68 7.10 -0.89
CA LEU A 159 -13.42 7.85 -0.86
C LEU A 159 -12.27 7.08 -1.50
N PHE A 160 -11.26 7.83 -1.91
CA PHE A 160 -9.93 7.35 -2.26
C PHE A 160 -8.91 8.14 -1.43
N HIS A 161 -7.65 7.72 -1.48
CA HIS A 161 -6.56 8.27 -0.70
C HIS A 161 -6.62 7.84 0.77
N LYS A 162 -5.88 8.56 1.61
CA LYS A 162 -5.55 8.23 3.00
C LYS A 162 -5.98 9.29 4.00
N ASN A 163 -6.71 10.31 3.51
CA ASN A 163 -7.07 11.45 4.33
C ASN A 163 -7.89 10.98 5.55
N PHE A 164 -7.89 11.74 6.63
CA PHE A 164 -8.46 11.39 7.94
C PHE A 164 -7.66 10.36 8.75
N GLY A 165 -7.10 9.31 8.13
CA GLY A 165 -6.14 8.41 8.79
C GLY A 165 -6.66 7.66 10.01
N ILE A 166 -7.96 7.34 10.07
CA ILE A 166 -8.55 6.63 11.22
C ILE A 166 -9.05 5.22 10.88
N TYR A 167 -9.29 4.95 9.59
CA TYR A 167 -9.94 3.71 9.15
C TYR A 167 -8.94 2.58 8.99
N GLU A 168 -9.45 1.35 9.05
CA GLU A 168 -8.61 0.15 8.92
C GLU A 168 -7.99 0.05 7.52
N SER A 169 -8.72 0.46 6.48
CA SER A 169 -8.22 0.55 5.11
C SER A 169 -6.98 1.40 4.93
N ILE A 170 -6.69 2.34 5.85
CA ILE A 170 -5.50 3.20 5.79
C ILE A 170 -4.31 2.59 6.54
N HIS A 171 -4.55 1.80 7.58
CA HIS A 171 -3.48 1.26 8.43
C HIS A 171 -3.14 -0.20 8.12
N ARG A 172 -4.09 -0.97 7.60
CA ARG A 172 -3.93 -2.40 7.35
C ARG A 172 -3.35 -2.64 5.96
N ILE A 173 -2.03 -2.70 5.91
CA ILE A 173 -1.22 -2.89 4.72
C ILE A 173 -0.83 -4.36 4.49
N PRO A 174 -0.44 -4.75 3.26
CA PRO A 174 0.24 -6.03 3.04
C PRO A 174 1.57 -6.06 3.80
N PHE A 175 1.93 -7.23 4.33
CA PHE A 175 3.18 -7.45 5.07
C PHE A 175 3.62 -8.90 4.86
N LEU A 176 4.30 -9.15 3.73
CA LEU A 176 4.70 -10.49 3.30
C LEU A 176 6.22 -10.63 3.40
N LEU A 177 6.66 -11.76 3.95
CA LEU A 177 8.07 -12.13 4.06
C LEU A 177 8.28 -13.51 3.43
N SER A 178 9.17 -13.59 2.45
CA SER A 178 9.73 -14.83 1.92
C SER A 178 11.23 -14.85 2.19
N ARG A 179 11.77 -16.00 2.60
CA ARG A 179 13.21 -16.14 2.85
C ARG A 179 13.71 -17.55 2.58
N PRO A 180 15.01 -17.72 2.28
CA PRO A 180 15.64 -19.03 2.20
C PRO A 180 15.44 -19.83 3.49
N GLY A 181 15.10 -21.12 3.36
CA GLY A 181 14.82 -22.00 4.50
C GLY A 181 13.60 -21.59 5.36
N GLY A 182 12.78 -20.65 4.89
CA GLY A 182 11.52 -20.27 5.53
C GLY A 182 10.38 -21.26 5.24
N PRO A 183 9.24 -21.14 5.94
CA PRO A 183 8.06 -21.94 5.65
C PRO A 183 7.51 -21.63 4.25
N ARG A 184 7.03 -22.67 3.54
CA ARG A 184 6.35 -22.53 2.24
C ARG A 184 4.89 -22.12 2.48
N GLY A 185 4.70 -20.84 2.75
CA GLY A 185 3.40 -20.26 3.07
C GLY A 185 3.04 -20.39 4.54
N GLY A 186 2.05 -19.60 4.94
CA GLY A 186 1.61 -19.47 6.32
C GLY A 186 0.97 -18.10 6.53
N ARG A 187 0.22 -17.97 7.63
CA ARG A 187 -0.36 -16.71 8.04
C ARG A 187 -0.08 -16.51 9.52
N PHE A 188 0.38 -15.31 9.85
CA PHE A 188 0.51 -14.86 11.22
C PHE A 188 -0.63 -13.90 11.51
N ASP A 189 -1.47 -14.23 12.49
CA ASP A 189 -2.62 -13.41 12.89
C ASP A 189 -2.27 -12.42 14.02
N GLY A 190 -1.02 -12.40 14.46
CA GLY A 190 -0.54 -11.39 15.40
C GLY A 190 -0.42 -10.02 14.75
N LEU A 191 -0.40 -8.99 15.60
CA LEU A 191 -0.21 -7.61 15.18
C LEU A 191 1.27 -7.34 14.90
N VAL A 192 1.53 -6.61 13.81
CA VAL A 192 2.85 -6.15 13.37
C VAL A 192 2.75 -4.71 12.84
N GLU A 193 3.82 -3.95 12.96
CA GLU A 193 3.94 -2.57 12.49
C GLU A 193 4.99 -2.42 11.39
N SER A 194 4.87 -1.35 10.59
CA SER A 194 5.91 -0.99 9.63
C SER A 194 7.26 -0.71 10.28
N VAL A 195 7.30 -0.23 11.53
CA VAL A 195 8.55 -0.01 12.28
C VAL A 195 9.29 -1.30 12.63
N ASP A 196 8.61 -2.45 12.62
CA ASP A 196 9.20 -3.77 12.86
C ASP A 196 10.01 -4.28 11.67
N LEU A 197 9.83 -3.69 10.48
CA LEU A 197 10.53 -4.09 9.26
C LEU A 197 12.05 -3.94 9.42
N TYR A 198 12.50 -2.77 9.86
CA TYR A 198 13.93 -2.48 9.97
C TYR A 198 14.69 -3.44 10.90
N PRO A 199 14.28 -3.64 12.17
CA PRO A 199 14.96 -4.60 13.04
C PRO A 199 14.83 -6.05 12.56
N THR A 200 13.73 -6.40 11.88
CA THR A 200 13.58 -7.74 11.27
C THR A 200 14.60 -7.98 10.17
N LEU A 201 14.80 -7.00 9.27
CA LEU A 201 15.80 -7.12 8.20
C LEU A 201 17.23 -7.17 8.76
N CYS A 202 17.54 -6.37 9.80
CA CYS A 202 18.83 -6.46 10.48
C CYS A 202 19.07 -7.86 11.05
N GLU A 203 18.09 -8.44 11.75
CA GLU A 203 18.20 -9.79 12.30
C GLU A 203 18.43 -10.84 11.21
N LEU A 204 17.63 -10.80 10.14
CA LEU A 204 17.74 -11.76 9.04
C LEU A 204 19.06 -11.63 8.27
N ALA A 205 19.64 -10.43 8.22
CA ALA A 205 20.94 -10.17 7.60
C ALA A 205 22.13 -10.40 8.56
N GLY A 206 21.91 -10.80 9.82
CA GLY A 206 22.97 -10.96 10.82
C GLY A 206 23.64 -9.64 11.24
N ILE A 207 22.96 -8.51 11.06
CA ILE A 207 23.43 -7.18 11.42
C ILE A 207 23.01 -6.88 12.86
N PRO A 208 23.92 -6.33 13.71
CA PRO A 208 23.57 -5.92 15.07
C PRO A 208 22.37 -4.96 15.08
N LEU A 209 21.42 -5.20 15.98
CA LEU A 209 20.22 -4.39 16.04
C LEU A 209 20.55 -2.96 16.54
N PRO A 210 20.09 -1.91 15.84
CA PRO A 210 20.42 -0.52 16.16
C PRO A 210 19.78 -0.07 17.48
N ALA A 211 20.52 0.71 18.28
CA ALA A 211 20.00 1.28 19.52
C ALA A 211 18.92 2.34 19.25
N GLY A 212 18.00 2.54 20.20
CA GLY A 212 16.96 3.58 20.10
C GLY A 212 15.87 3.29 19.06
N ARG A 213 15.65 2.02 18.71
CA ARG A 213 14.57 1.58 17.82
C ARG A 213 13.26 1.42 18.58
N ASP A 214 12.15 1.78 17.94
CA ASP A 214 10.80 1.54 18.45
C ASP A 214 10.28 0.14 18.06
N GLY A 215 10.68 -0.35 16.87
CA GLY A 215 10.26 -1.64 16.36
C GLY A 215 10.96 -2.85 16.98
N THR A 216 10.33 -4.02 16.84
CA THR A 216 10.78 -5.32 17.33
C THR A 216 10.92 -6.33 16.18
N PRO A 217 11.98 -7.16 16.13
CA PRO A 217 12.07 -8.21 15.11
C PRO A 217 10.86 -9.16 15.11
N LEU A 218 10.40 -9.57 13.93
CA LEU A 218 9.24 -10.45 13.78
C LEU A 218 9.39 -11.78 14.55
N SER A 219 10.60 -12.32 14.65
CA SER A 219 10.88 -13.55 15.41
C SER A 219 10.45 -13.44 16.87
N ALA A 220 10.70 -12.30 17.51
CA ALA A 220 10.31 -12.02 18.89
C ALA A 220 8.79 -11.80 19.03
N LEU A 221 8.16 -11.16 18.03
CA LEU A 221 6.70 -10.95 18.03
C LEU A 221 5.93 -12.26 17.87
N MET A 222 6.43 -13.17 17.04
CA MET A 222 5.87 -14.51 16.89
C MET A 222 5.91 -15.32 18.20
N ALA A 223 6.87 -15.05 19.07
CA ALA A 223 6.98 -15.69 20.38
C ALA A 223 6.04 -15.10 21.45
N HIS A 224 5.63 -13.83 21.30
CA HIS A 224 5.02 -13.08 22.40
C HIS A 224 3.66 -12.43 22.15
N HIS A 225 3.02 -12.62 20.99
CA HIS A 225 1.70 -12.05 20.63
C HIS A 225 1.56 -10.56 21.03
N GLY A 226 1.89 -9.65 20.11
CA GLY A 226 1.91 -8.20 20.34
C GLY A 226 0.70 -7.65 21.11
N LYS A 227 0.95 -6.80 22.11
CA LYS A 227 -0.07 -6.31 23.06
C LYS A 227 -0.88 -5.13 22.55
N GLY A 228 -0.47 -4.46 21.48
CA GLY A 228 -1.17 -3.36 20.82
C GLY A 228 -0.24 -2.63 19.86
N MET A 229 -0.81 -1.92 18.88
CA MET A 229 -0.10 -1.16 17.85
C MET A 229 -0.60 0.28 17.84
N PHE A 230 0.19 1.18 17.30
CA PHE A 230 0.04 2.62 17.34
C PHE A 230 0.22 3.25 15.95
N SER A 231 -0.62 4.24 15.64
CA SER A 231 -0.48 5.10 14.46
C SER A 231 -0.82 6.53 14.87
N MET A 232 -0.10 7.50 14.33
CA MET A 232 -0.33 8.92 14.63
C MET A 232 -0.19 9.77 13.37
N ASN A 233 -1.01 10.81 13.29
CA ASN A 233 -0.81 11.94 12.40
C ASN A 233 -1.04 13.25 13.17
N LYS A 234 -0.93 14.40 12.49
CA LYS A 234 -1.07 15.73 13.12
C LYS A 234 -2.40 15.98 13.85
N ARG A 235 -3.44 15.19 13.59
CA ARG A 235 -4.80 15.40 14.09
C ARG A 235 -5.35 14.24 14.92
N ASN A 236 -4.71 13.07 14.89
CA ASN A 236 -5.18 11.92 15.64
C ASN A 236 -4.08 10.92 15.98
N GLU A 237 -4.36 10.18 17.04
CA GLU A 237 -3.59 9.03 17.54
C GLU A 237 -4.54 7.83 17.57
N THR A 238 -4.06 6.69 17.10
CA THR A 238 -4.84 5.46 17.00
C THR A 238 -4.09 4.33 17.65
N ILE A 239 -4.77 3.59 18.53
CA ILE A 239 -4.28 2.36 19.15
C ILE A 239 -5.12 1.18 18.64
N ARG A 240 -4.48 0.13 18.15
CA ARG A 240 -5.10 -1.12 17.69
C ARG A 240 -4.70 -2.26 18.62
N HIS A 241 -5.68 -2.92 19.23
CA HIS A 241 -5.52 -4.22 19.90
C HIS A 241 -6.04 -5.34 18.97
N ALA A 242 -6.16 -6.58 19.47
CA ALA A 242 -6.57 -7.72 18.63
C ALA A 242 -7.97 -7.53 17.99
N ASP A 243 -8.94 -7.08 18.78
CA ASP A 243 -10.36 -6.95 18.40
C ASP A 243 -10.86 -5.50 18.40
N THR A 244 -10.11 -4.60 19.02
CA THR A 244 -10.52 -3.21 19.23
C THR A 244 -9.56 -2.24 18.55
N LYS A 245 -10.09 -1.12 18.06
CA LYS A 245 -9.33 0.03 17.58
C LYS A 245 -9.91 1.30 18.19
N ILE A 246 -9.06 2.10 18.81
CA ILE A 246 -9.45 3.35 19.47
C ILE A 246 -8.68 4.47 18.81
N THR A 247 -9.39 5.51 18.36
CA THR A 247 -8.77 6.71 17.80
C THR A 247 -9.16 7.92 18.64
N SER A 248 -8.16 8.63 19.12
CA SER A 248 -8.28 9.89 19.84
C SER A 248 -7.92 11.04 18.91
N LEU A 249 -8.67 12.13 18.95
CA LEU A 249 -8.33 13.34 18.22
C LEU A 249 -7.32 14.14 19.05
N VAL A 250 -6.20 14.49 18.44
CA VAL A 250 -5.19 15.36 19.06
C VAL A 250 -5.64 16.79 18.84
N PRO A 251 -5.80 17.61 19.91
CA PRO A 251 -6.07 19.03 19.75
C PRO A 251 -4.93 19.66 18.96
N VAL A 252 -5.24 20.23 17.80
CA VAL A 252 -4.26 21.04 17.07
C VAL A 252 -4.15 22.35 17.83
N THR A 253 -3.04 22.55 18.55
CA THR A 253 -2.68 23.88 19.04
C THR A 253 -2.17 24.66 17.83
N ASP A 254 -2.91 25.69 17.43
CA ASP A 254 -2.52 26.63 16.38
C ASP A 254 -1.21 27.37 16.70
#